data_AF-A0A4U1J310-F1
#
_entry.id   AF-A0A4U1J310-F1
#
_cell.length_a   1.000
_cell.length_b   1.000
_cell.length_c   1.000
_cell.angle_alpha   90.00
_cell.angle_beta   90.00
_cell.angle_gamma   90.00
#
_symmetry.space_group_name_H-M   'P 1'
#
loop_
_entity.id
_entity.type
_entity.pdbx_description
1 polymer ?
#
loop_
_entity_poly.entity_id
_entity_poly.type
_entity_poly.pdbx_seq_one_letter_code
_entity_poly.pdbx_strand_id
1 'polypeptide(L)'
;MNVALFLIGIGKILFGIVVGALGVWLGSRVLGRALRLGEIDAELGKGNTGVAVISAAGLLSLGLLAQHAVSATFAAMDLMYRGQKLAPVMLGRFVFYGLAHVAFSLAVGAAAIAVGTFVFVRLTRGVDELAEIRKGNVAPALVLGAVMVVTALVAAPGLETALDGLLPLPELARDEVMAPS
;
A
#
# COMPACT_ATOMS: atom_id res chain seq x y z
N MET A 1 1.89 0.68 -34.60
CA MET A 1 2.15 1.02 -33.18
C MET A 1 0.83 1.26 -32.49
N ASN A 2 0.56 0.60 -31.36
CA ASN A 2 -0.70 0.81 -30.64
C ASN A 2 -0.59 2.06 -29.75
N VAL A 3 -0.88 3.22 -30.33
CA VAL A 3 -0.76 4.54 -29.67
C VAL A 3 -1.62 4.62 -28.40
N ALA A 4 -2.77 3.95 -28.39
CA ALA A 4 -3.65 3.90 -27.22
C ALA A 4 -2.99 3.17 -26.04
N LEU A 5 -2.41 2.00 -26.28
CA LEU A 5 -1.67 1.27 -25.22
C LEU A 5 -0.47 2.06 -24.71
N PHE A 6 0.23 2.77 -25.59
CA PHE A 6 1.35 3.62 -25.20
C PHE A 6 0.91 4.77 -24.26
N LEU A 7 -0.18 5.48 -24.61
CA LEU A 7 -0.73 6.56 -23.78
C LEU A 7 -1.27 6.05 -22.44
N ILE A 8 -1.93 4.89 -22.43
CA ILE A 8 -2.38 4.23 -21.20
C ILE A 8 -1.17 3.89 -20.31
N GLY A 9 -0.09 3.38 -20.90
CA GLY A 9 1.16 3.08 -20.19
C GLY A 9 1.74 4.32 -19.51
N ILE A 10 1.82 5.45 -20.22
CA ILE A 10 2.27 6.72 -19.65
C ILE A 10 1.36 7.16 -18.50
N GLY A 11 0.04 7.07 -18.67
CA GLY A 11 -0.92 7.42 -17.63
C GLY A 11 -0.75 6.57 -16.36
N LYS A 12 -0.55 5.26 -16.52
CA LYS A 12 -0.26 4.33 -15.41
C LYS A 12 1.05 4.68 -14.71
N ILE A 13 2.12 5.01 -15.44
CA ILE A 13 3.40 5.43 -14.86
C ILE A 13 3.22 6.71 -14.02
N LEU A 14 2.58 7.74 -14.58
CA LEU A 14 2.34 9.00 -13.87
C LEU A 14 1.49 8.79 -12.62
N PHE A 15 0.42 7.99 -12.73
CA PHE A 15 -0.41 7.63 -11.58
C PHE A 15 0.40 6.90 -10.50
N GLY A 16 1.21 5.91 -10.90
CA GLY A 16 2.07 5.16 -10.00
C GLY A 16 3.10 6.04 -9.28
N ILE A 17 3.68 7.03 -9.96
CA ILE A 17 4.60 8.00 -9.35
C ILE A 17 3.85 8.86 -8.31
N VAL A 18 2.68 9.39 -8.66
CA VAL A 18 1.89 10.25 -7.76
C VAL A 18 1.46 9.47 -6.52
N VAL A 19 0.92 8.28 -6.72
CA VAL A 19 0.51 7.38 -5.63
C VAL A 19 1.70 6.92 -4.81
N GLY A 20 2.79 6.52 -5.45
CA GLY A 20 4.00 6.06 -4.77
C GLY A 20 4.59 7.17 -3.89
N ALA A 21 4.75 8.38 -4.42
CA ALA A 21 5.31 9.48 -3.65
C ALA A 21 4.36 10.00 -2.57
N LEU A 22 3.13 10.39 -2.94
CA LEU A 22 2.18 10.99 -2.00
C LEU A 22 1.59 9.97 -1.03
N GLY A 23 1.24 8.79 -1.54
CA GLY A 23 0.61 7.74 -0.76
C GLY A 23 1.56 7.16 0.29
N VAL A 24 2.81 6.84 -0.10
CA VAL A 24 3.80 6.35 0.86
C VAL A 24 4.15 7.45 1.86
N TRP A 25 4.28 8.71 1.43
CA TRP A 25 4.50 9.83 2.35
C TRP A 25 3.36 9.98 3.36
N LEU A 26 2.10 10.00 2.93
CA LEU A 26 0.94 10.07 3.82
C LEU A 26 0.87 8.87 4.75
N GLY A 27 1.04 7.66 4.22
CA GLY A 27 1.06 6.41 4.98
C GLY A 27 2.12 6.43 6.08
N SER A 28 3.31 6.95 5.78
CA SER A 28 4.41 7.07 6.75
C SER A 28 4.04 7.99 7.92
N ARG A 29 3.28 9.07 7.65
CA ARG A 29 2.79 9.99 8.68
C ARG A 29 1.65 9.42 9.51
N VAL A 30 0.84 8.54 8.95
CA VAL A 30 -0.17 7.78 9.71
C VAL A 30 0.53 6.76 10.59
N LEU A 31 1.48 6.01 10.04
CA LEU A 31 2.21 4.97 10.74
C LEU A 31 3.08 5.53 11.88
N GLY A 32 3.78 6.64 11.64
CA GLY A 32 4.54 7.34 12.68
C GLY A 32 3.68 7.80 13.85
N ARG A 33 2.45 8.26 13.58
CA ARG A 33 1.48 8.59 14.64
C ARG A 33 0.99 7.33 15.37
N ALA A 34 0.66 6.27 14.64
CA ALA A 34 0.18 5.02 15.21
C ALA A 34 1.21 4.37 16.14
N LEU A 35 2.49 4.39 15.75
CA LEU A 35 3.61 3.87 16.54
C LEU A 35 4.13 4.86 17.60
N ARG A 36 3.47 6.01 17.78
CA ARG A 36 3.89 7.08 18.71
C ARG A 36 5.33 7.56 18.47
N LEU A 37 5.80 7.53 17.24
CA LEU A 37 7.11 8.04 16.84
C LEU A 37 7.00 9.54 16.48
N GLY A 38 6.41 10.34 17.38
CA GLY A 38 6.00 11.74 17.09
C GLY A 38 7.14 12.69 16.67
N GLU A 39 8.40 12.31 16.91
CA GLU A 39 9.58 13.12 16.62
C GLU A 39 10.48 12.52 15.52
N ILE A 40 9.95 11.68 14.60
CA ILE A 40 10.75 11.06 13.52
C ILE A 40 11.66 12.08 12.82
N ASP A 41 11.12 13.20 12.35
CA ASP A 41 11.90 14.20 11.60
C ASP A 41 13.04 14.80 12.46
N ALA A 42 12.79 15.02 13.76
CA ALA A 42 13.79 15.56 14.67
C ALA A 42 14.86 14.51 15.03
N GLU A 43 14.45 13.26 15.28
CA GLU A 43 15.36 12.14 15.57
C GLU A 43 16.26 11.81 14.37
N LEU A 44 15.71 11.85 13.15
CA LEU A 44 16.50 11.73 11.92
C LEU A 44 17.52 12.86 11.80
N GLY A 45 17.13 14.11 12.12
CA GLY A 45 18.04 15.25 12.15
C GLY A 45 19.18 15.12 13.17
N LYS A 46 18.95 14.41 14.28
CA LYS A 46 19.97 14.08 15.28
C LYS A 46 20.89 12.91 14.89
N GLY A 47 20.64 12.25 13.75
CA GLY A 47 21.39 11.07 13.32
C GLY A 47 21.01 9.78 14.04
N ASN A 48 19.79 9.68 14.59
CA ASN A 48 19.31 8.47 15.24
C ASN A 48 19.12 7.33 14.20
N THR A 49 20.08 6.40 14.18
CA THR A 49 20.11 5.28 13.23
C THR A 49 18.98 4.28 13.47
N GLY A 50 18.57 4.04 14.72
CA GLY A 50 17.41 3.20 15.03
C GLY A 50 16.12 3.74 14.42
N VAL A 51 15.85 5.04 14.60
CA VAL A 51 14.70 5.71 13.99
C VAL A 51 14.79 5.72 12.46
N ALA A 52 15.99 5.89 11.90
CA ALA A 52 16.20 5.79 10.45
C ALA A 52 15.84 4.40 9.90
N VAL A 53 16.28 3.33 10.57
CA VAL A 53 16.01 1.95 10.14
C VAL A 53 14.53 1.63 10.20
N ILE A 54 13.83 1.92 11.32
CA ILE A 54 12.40 1.63 11.42
C ILE A 54 11.57 2.47 10.44
N SER A 55 11.97 3.72 10.20
CA SER A 55 11.31 4.60 9.23
C SER A 55 11.49 4.08 7.80
N ALA A 56 12.71 3.66 7.43
CA ALA A 56 12.99 3.06 6.13
C ALA A 56 12.22 1.76 5.92
N ALA A 57 12.17 0.90 6.94
CA ALA A 57 11.39 -0.34 6.89
C ALA A 57 9.88 -0.06 6.77
N GLY A 58 9.36 0.95 7.48
CA GLY A 58 7.97 1.38 7.36
C GLY A 58 7.64 1.92 5.96
N LEU A 59 8.51 2.75 5.39
CA LEU A 59 8.36 3.24 4.00
C LEU A 59 8.38 2.09 3.00
N LEU A 60 9.31 1.14 3.15
CA LEU A 60 9.38 -0.06 2.30
C LEU A 60 8.10 -0.89 2.40
N SER A 61 7.62 -1.13 3.62
CA SER A 61 6.39 -1.90 3.89
C SER A 61 5.17 -1.24 3.25
N LEU A 62 5.04 0.08 3.39
CA LEU A 62 3.97 0.85 2.76
C LEU A 62 4.10 0.85 1.23
N GLY A 63 5.32 0.92 0.69
CA GLY A 63 5.59 0.83 -0.74
C GLY A 63 5.16 -0.51 -1.34
N LEU A 64 5.41 -1.62 -0.63
CA LEU A 64 4.94 -2.94 -1.03
C LEU A 64 3.41 -2.99 -1.09
N LEU A 65 2.72 -2.47 -0.06
CA LEU A 65 1.25 -2.42 -0.06
C LEU A 65 0.70 -1.48 -1.14
N ALA A 66 1.35 -0.34 -1.37
CA ALA A 66 1.00 0.59 -2.44
C ALA A 66 1.08 -0.07 -3.82
N GLN A 67 2.11 -0.89 -4.05
CA GLN A 67 2.29 -1.61 -5.31
C GLN A 67 1.10 -2.52 -5.63
N HIS A 68 0.62 -3.28 -4.64
CA HIS A 68 -0.56 -4.13 -4.81
C HIS A 68 -1.84 -3.32 -5.05
N ALA A 69 -2.04 -2.23 -4.30
CA ALA A 69 -3.18 -1.33 -4.49
C ALA A 69 -3.22 -0.70 -5.89
N VAL A 70 -2.07 -0.26 -6.40
CA VAL A 70 -1.92 0.30 -7.74
C VAL A 70 -2.17 -0.77 -8.81
N SER A 71 -1.65 -1.99 -8.60
CA SER A 71 -1.87 -3.12 -9.50
C SER A 71 -3.36 -3.47 -9.62
N ALA A 72 -4.06 -3.62 -8.50
CA ALA A 72 -5.50 -3.87 -8.46
C ALA A 72 -6.30 -2.76 -9.18
N THR A 73 -5.92 -1.50 -8.93
CA THR A 73 -6.51 -0.35 -9.62
C THR A 73 -6.31 -0.41 -11.13
N PHE A 74 -5.13 -0.83 -11.60
CA PHE A 74 -4.85 -1.00 -13.03
C PHE A 74 -5.58 -2.18 -13.65
N ALA A 75 -5.75 -3.28 -12.92
CA ALA A 75 -6.55 -4.42 -13.38
C ALA A 75 -8.02 -4.03 -13.54
N ALA A 76 -8.60 -3.35 -12.54
CA ALA A 76 -9.96 -2.82 -12.59
C ALA A 76 -10.18 -1.90 -13.78
N MET A 77 -9.21 -1.05 -14.06
CA MET A 77 -9.17 -0.15 -15.21
C MET A 77 -9.18 -0.87 -16.54
N ASP A 78 -8.27 -1.82 -16.71
CA ASP A 78 -8.14 -2.58 -17.96
C ASP A 78 -9.42 -3.38 -18.23
N LEU A 79 -10.09 -3.86 -17.17
CA LEU A 79 -11.38 -4.52 -17.27
C LEU A 79 -12.51 -3.56 -17.67
N MET A 80 -12.65 -2.42 -16.98
CA MET A 80 -13.72 -1.45 -17.25
C MET A 80 -13.63 -0.81 -18.64
N TYR A 81 -12.42 -0.65 -19.19
CA TYR A 81 -12.21 0.02 -20.48
C TYR A 81 -11.92 -0.91 -21.64
N ARG A 82 -12.01 -2.23 -21.43
CA ARG A 82 -11.83 -3.22 -22.49
C ARG A 82 -12.86 -3.00 -23.62
N GLY A 83 -12.37 -2.71 -24.82
CA GLY A 83 -13.23 -2.53 -26.01
C GLY A 83 -13.98 -1.20 -26.10
N GLN A 84 -13.77 -0.27 -25.17
CA GLN A 84 -14.41 1.05 -25.16
C GLN A 84 -13.54 2.12 -25.85
N LYS A 85 -14.15 3.09 -26.53
CA LYS A 85 -13.44 4.28 -27.02
C LYS A 85 -13.18 5.22 -25.84
N LEU A 86 -11.92 5.59 -25.62
CA LEU A 86 -11.50 6.47 -24.53
C LEU A 86 -12.18 7.84 -24.64
N ALA A 87 -13.06 8.15 -23.69
CA ALA A 87 -13.66 9.48 -23.54
C ALA A 87 -13.01 10.23 -22.37
N PRO A 88 -12.85 11.57 -22.43
CA PRO A 88 -12.25 12.36 -21.35
C PRO A 88 -12.93 12.18 -19.98
N VAL A 89 -14.26 11.98 -19.98
CA VAL A 89 -15.05 11.70 -18.77
C VAL A 89 -14.62 10.41 -18.08
N MET A 90 -14.21 9.39 -18.84
CA MET A 90 -13.70 8.14 -18.28
C MET A 90 -12.36 8.36 -17.56
N LEU A 91 -11.50 9.23 -18.10
CA LEU A 91 -10.23 9.58 -17.46
C LEU A 91 -10.43 10.26 -16.10
N GLY A 92 -11.40 11.17 -15.99
CA GLY A 92 -11.74 11.82 -14.72
C GLY A 92 -12.27 10.84 -13.67
N ARG A 93 -13.14 9.90 -14.08
CA ARG A 93 -13.63 8.82 -13.22
C ARG A 93 -12.49 7.90 -12.76
N PHE A 94 -11.59 7.54 -13.66
CA PHE A 94 -10.40 6.76 -13.30
C PHE A 94 -9.61 7.42 -12.18
N VAL A 95 -9.21 8.68 -12.37
CA VAL A 95 -8.37 9.37 -11.38
C VAL A 95 -9.07 9.40 -10.03
N PHE A 96 -10.37 9.71 -10.00
CA PHE A 96 -11.14 9.74 -8.76
C PHE A 96 -11.21 8.37 -8.07
N TYR A 97 -11.69 7.34 -8.77
CA TYR A 97 -11.83 5.99 -8.19
C TYR A 97 -10.48 5.38 -7.85
N GLY A 98 -9.47 5.56 -8.69
CA GLY A 98 -8.12 5.07 -8.45
C GLY A 98 -7.47 5.71 -7.23
N LEU A 99 -7.58 7.04 -7.07
CA LEU A 99 -7.07 7.72 -5.88
C LEU A 99 -7.81 7.28 -4.62
N ALA A 100 -9.14 7.18 -4.67
CA ALA A 100 -9.94 6.74 -3.54
C ALA A 100 -9.60 5.30 -3.12
N HIS A 101 -9.48 4.40 -4.11
CA HIS A 101 -9.12 3.01 -3.92
C HIS A 101 -7.75 2.89 -3.24
N VAL A 102 -6.72 3.49 -3.85
CA VAL A 102 -5.35 3.50 -3.31
C VAL A 102 -5.29 4.11 -1.90
N ALA A 103 -5.96 5.24 -1.67
CA ALA A 103 -5.96 5.89 -0.37
C ALA A 103 -6.54 4.98 0.72
N PHE A 104 -7.65 4.30 0.40
CA PHE A 104 -8.24 3.30 1.28
C PHE A 104 -7.29 2.12 1.51
N SER A 105 -6.67 1.59 0.44
CA SER A 105 -5.71 0.48 0.53
C SER A 105 -4.53 0.83 1.44
N LEU A 106 -3.96 2.01 1.28
CA LEU A 106 -2.84 2.49 2.10
C LEU A 106 -3.24 2.70 3.55
N ALA A 107 -4.46 3.19 3.82
CA ALA A 107 -4.96 3.36 5.18
C ALA A 107 -5.11 2.00 5.89
N VAL A 108 -5.76 1.03 5.22
CA VAL A 108 -5.92 -0.34 5.73
C VAL A 108 -4.55 -1.01 5.89
N GLY A 109 -3.66 -0.84 4.92
CA GLY A 109 -2.30 -1.36 4.95
C GLY A 109 -1.46 -0.81 6.10
N ALA A 110 -1.49 0.52 6.31
CA ALA A 110 -0.82 1.16 7.44
C ALA A 110 -1.39 0.67 8.78
N ALA A 111 -2.71 0.48 8.88
CA ALA A 111 -3.35 -0.10 10.06
C ALA A 111 -2.89 -1.55 10.30
N ALA A 112 -2.81 -2.38 9.26
CA ALA A 112 -2.32 -3.75 9.37
C ALA A 112 -0.87 -3.79 9.87
N ILE A 113 0.01 -2.95 9.32
CA ILE A 113 1.40 -2.84 9.79
C ILE A 113 1.44 -2.40 11.26
N ALA A 114 0.67 -1.37 11.64
CA ALA A 114 0.64 -0.88 13.01
C ALA A 114 0.15 -1.94 14.01
N VAL A 115 -0.91 -2.67 13.65
CA VAL A 115 -1.45 -3.77 14.46
C VAL A 115 -0.45 -4.92 14.56
N GLY A 116 0.16 -5.34 13.44
CA GLY A 116 1.17 -6.40 13.45
C GLY A 116 2.37 -6.04 14.32
N THR A 117 2.85 -4.80 14.23
CA THR A 117 3.92 -4.27 15.07
C THR A 117 3.52 -4.25 16.55
N PHE A 118 2.31 -3.78 16.87
CA PHE A 118 1.81 -3.75 18.24
C PHE A 118 1.66 -5.15 18.85
N VAL A 119 1.12 -6.10 18.08
CA VAL A 119 0.99 -7.50 18.51
C VAL A 119 2.37 -8.10 18.79
N PHE A 120 3.35 -7.85 17.93
CA PHE A 120 4.71 -8.33 18.13
C PHE A 120 5.32 -7.80 19.44
N VAL A 121 5.32 -6.49 19.65
CA VAL A 121 5.81 -5.85 20.89
C VAL A 121 5.09 -6.41 22.13
N ARG A 122 3.79 -6.71 22.02
CA ARG A 122 3.01 -7.27 23.13
C ARG A 122 3.41 -8.70 23.48
N LEU A 123 3.89 -9.47 22.49
CA LEU A 123 4.39 -10.84 22.66
C LEU A 123 5.83 -10.83 23.18
N THR A 124 6.66 -9.87 22.78
CA THR A 124 8.05 -9.72 23.21
C THR A 124 8.19 -8.84 24.47
N ARG A 125 7.63 -9.28 25.61
CA ARG A 125 7.57 -8.50 26.86
C ARG A 125 8.91 -8.27 27.60
N GLY A 126 10.04 -8.50 26.95
CA GLY A 126 11.37 -8.45 27.59
C GLY A 126 12.08 -7.11 27.47
N VAL A 127 11.76 -6.31 26.46
CA VAL A 127 12.43 -5.04 26.15
C VAL A 127 11.37 -4.06 25.67
N ASP A 128 11.50 -2.77 26.01
CA ASP A 128 10.70 -1.72 25.37
C ASP A 128 11.39 -1.34 24.05
N GLU A 129 11.08 -2.06 22.97
CA GLU A 129 11.77 -1.89 21.69
C GLU A 129 11.60 -0.47 21.14
N LEU A 130 10.42 0.13 21.30
CA LEU A 130 10.17 1.50 20.84
C LEU A 130 10.97 2.52 21.65
N ALA A 131 11.12 2.35 22.96
CA ALA A 131 11.98 3.21 23.76
C ALA A 131 13.46 3.06 23.38
N GLU A 132 13.94 1.83 23.12
CA GLU A 132 15.31 1.59 22.70
C GLU A 132 15.62 2.19 21.31
N ILE A 133 14.68 2.12 20.38
CA ILE A 133 14.80 2.77 19.06
C ILE A 133 14.95 4.28 19.21
N ARG A 134 14.17 4.91 20.09
CA ARG A 134 14.29 6.35 20.36
C ARG A 134 15.64 6.74 20.97
N LYS A 135 16.38 5.80 21.56
CA LYS A 135 17.75 6.02 22.07
C LYS A 135 18.83 5.81 20.99
N GLY A 136 18.48 5.45 19.76
CA GLY A 136 19.45 5.15 18.71
C GLY A 136 19.75 3.68 18.51
N ASN A 137 19.08 2.78 19.23
CA ASN A 137 19.42 1.36 19.15
C ASN A 137 18.91 0.73 17.85
N VAL A 138 19.85 0.25 17.02
CA VAL A 138 19.56 -0.32 15.70
C VAL A 138 19.02 -1.75 15.80
N ALA A 139 19.41 -2.52 16.82
CA ALA A 139 18.99 -3.92 16.95
C ALA A 139 17.46 -4.10 17.01
N PRO A 140 16.72 -3.43 17.92
CA PRO A 140 15.25 -3.51 17.94
C PRO A 140 14.62 -2.88 16.70
N ALA A 141 15.26 -1.86 16.09
CA ALA A 141 14.77 -1.26 14.85
C ALA A 141 14.78 -2.24 13.68
N LEU A 142 15.82 -3.06 13.55
CA LEU A 142 15.91 -4.10 12.52
C LEU A 142 14.84 -5.17 12.71
N VAL A 143 14.65 -5.63 13.95
CA VAL A 143 13.64 -6.65 14.26
C VAL A 143 12.23 -6.14 13.97
N LEU A 144 11.86 -4.98 14.51
CA LEU A 144 10.54 -4.40 14.25
C LEU A 144 10.37 -4.02 12.78
N GLY A 145 11.41 -3.50 12.14
CA GLY A 145 11.39 -3.22 10.70
C GLY A 145 11.12 -4.49 9.87
N ALA A 146 11.76 -5.61 10.20
CA ALA A 146 11.49 -6.88 9.54
C ALA A 146 10.04 -7.35 9.77
N VAL A 147 9.51 -7.18 10.99
CA VAL A 147 8.10 -7.49 11.30
C VAL A 147 7.15 -6.65 10.44
N MET A 148 7.42 -5.36 10.26
CA MET A 148 6.61 -4.50 9.40
C MET A 148 6.61 -4.98 7.94
N VAL A 149 7.78 -5.34 7.41
CA VAL A 149 7.91 -5.84 6.03
C VAL A 149 7.21 -7.17 5.85
N VAL A 150 7.39 -8.12 6.78
CA VAL A 150 6.69 -9.41 6.76
C VAL A 150 5.18 -9.20 6.87
N THR A 151 4.73 -8.30 7.73
CA THR A 151 3.30 -7.97 7.86
C THR A 151 2.75 -7.43 6.55
N ALA A 152 3.47 -6.53 5.87
CA ALA A 152 3.07 -6.02 4.57
C ALA A 152 2.99 -7.12 3.50
N LEU A 153 4.00 -8.00 3.41
CA LEU A 153 4.01 -9.12 2.46
C LEU A 153 2.84 -10.08 2.67
N VAL A 154 2.51 -10.39 3.92
CA VAL A 154 1.41 -11.32 4.26
C VAL A 154 0.05 -10.64 4.10
N ALA A 155 -0.07 -9.35 4.42
CA ALA A 155 -1.32 -8.61 4.31
C ALA A 155 -1.67 -8.23 2.86
N ALA A 156 -0.67 -8.09 1.98
CA ALA A 156 -0.88 -7.58 0.62
C ALA A 156 -1.91 -8.37 -0.20
N PRO A 157 -1.89 -9.72 -0.25
CA PRO A 157 -2.89 -10.48 -1.02
C PRO A 157 -4.30 -10.37 -0.43
N GLY A 158 -4.41 -10.30 0.90
CA GLY A 158 -5.70 -10.12 1.58
C GLY A 158 -6.28 -8.74 1.31
N LEU A 159 -5.42 -7.70 1.28
CA LEU A 159 -5.79 -6.36 0.90
C LEU A 159 -6.27 -6.30 -0.55
N GLU A 160 -5.52 -6.89 -1.48
CA GLU A 160 -5.87 -7.00 -2.90
C GLU A 160 -7.24 -7.68 -3.08
N THR A 161 -7.48 -8.81 -2.41
CA THR A 161 -8.77 -9.52 -2.46
C THR A 161 -9.94 -8.67 -1.93
N ALA A 162 -9.75 -7.98 -0.80
CA ALA A 162 -10.80 -7.13 -0.23
C ALA A 162 -11.14 -5.94 -1.15
N LEU A 163 -10.14 -5.42 -1.83
CA LEU A 163 -10.24 -4.33 -2.80
C LEU A 163 -10.90 -4.77 -4.10
N ASP A 164 -10.59 -5.97 -4.61
CA ASP A 164 -11.23 -6.56 -5.77
C ASP A 164 -12.72 -6.80 -5.53
N GLY A 165 -13.11 -7.17 -4.30
CA GLY A 165 -14.52 -7.31 -3.91
C GLY A 165 -15.32 -6.00 -3.93
N LEU A 166 -14.67 -4.84 -3.93
CA LEU A 166 -15.32 -3.54 -4.11
C LEU A 166 -15.52 -3.18 -5.59
N LEU A 167 -14.89 -3.93 -6.51
CA LEU A 167 -15.10 -3.74 -7.94
C LEU A 167 -16.45 -4.33 -8.35
N PRO A 168 -17.26 -3.61 -9.14
CA PRO A 168 -18.42 -4.21 -9.80
C PRO A 168 -17.91 -5.13 -10.90
N LEU A 169 -17.51 -6.36 -10.53
CA LEU A 169 -17.16 -7.38 -11.49
C LEU A 169 -18.42 -7.70 -12.32
N PRO A 170 -18.31 -7.78 -13.67
CA PRO A 170 -19.38 -8.35 -14.46
C PRO A 170 -19.67 -9.75 -13.91
N GLU A 171 -20.91 -10.03 -13.54
CA GLU A 171 -21.30 -11.41 -13.25
C GLU A 171 -21.00 -12.23 -14.50
N LEU A 172 -20.06 -13.18 -14.40
CA LEU A 172 -19.90 -14.19 -15.43
C LEU A 172 -21.23 -14.94 -15.46
N ALA A 173 -22.02 -14.69 -16.50
CA ALA A 173 -23.29 -15.36 -16.72
C ALA A 173 -23.04 -16.87 -16.59
N ARG A 174 -23.54 -17.47 -15.51
CA ARG A 174 -23.42 -18.91 -15.24
C ARG A 174 -24.19 -19.77 -16.26
N ASP A 175 -24.76 -19.18 -17.30
CA ASP A 175 -25.71 -19.79 -18.22
C ASP A 175 -25.08 -20.30 -19.53
N GLU A 176 -23.77 -20.22 -19.72
CA GLU A 176 -23.10 -20.82 -20.90
C GLU A 176 -22.49 -22.20 -20.66
N VAL A 177 -22.75 -22.86 -19.53
CA VAL A 177 -22.47 -24.30 -19.39
C VAL A 177 -23.64 -25.11 -19.97
N MET A 178 -23.85 -24.99 -21.28
CA MET A 178 -24.65 -25.97 -22.01
C MET A 178 -23.81 -27.25 -22.05
N ALA A 179 -24.25 -28.30 -21.35
CA ALA A 179 -23.67 -29.62 -21.45
C ALA A 179 -23.68 -30.05 -22.94
N PRO A 180 -22.57 -30.59 -23.48
CA PRO A 180 -22.60 -31.14 -24.83
C PRO A 180 -23.62 -32.28 -24.86
N SER A 181 -24.62 -32.14 -25.74
CA SER A 181 -25.62 -33.17 -26.05
C SER A 181 -24.97 -34.38 -26.70
#